data_AF-A0A3M2RGQ3-F1
#
_entry.id   AF-A0A3M2RGQ3-F1
#
_cell.length_a   1.000
_cell.length_b   1.000
_cell.length_c   1.000
_cell.angle_alpha   90.00
_cell.angle_beta   90.00
_cell.angle_gamma   90.00
#
_symmetry.space_group_name_H-M   'P 1'
#
loop_
_entity.id
_entity.type
_entity.pdbx_description
1 polymer ?
#
loop_
_entity_poly.entity_id
_entity_poly.type
_entity_poly.pdbx_seq_one_letter_code
_entity_poly.pdbx_strand_id
1 'polypeptide(L)'
;MGILQSLFNGVGSAMAYETIDGQKYEKELLELARKHTTGKGEGKLSKDEVADLFKSAQDGQGVTDTEKATLGYIRNNFEFTDAAAKDFDAAFGQL
;
A
#
# COMPACT_ATOMS: atom_id res chain seq x y z
N MET A 1 -31.42 -35.26 -0.73
CA MET A 1 -30.29 -35.31 0.23
C MET A 1 -29.06 -34.76 -0.49
N GLY A 2 -28.49 -33.65 0.00
CA GLY A 2 -27.19 -33.14 -0.45
C GLY A 2 -27.22 -31.95 -1.42
N ILE A 3 -27.78 -30.82 -0.99
CA ILE A 3 -27.45 -29.52 -1.59
C ILE A 3 -26.16 -29.06 -0.90
N LEU A 4 -25.01 -29.24 -1.55
CA LEU A 4 -23.73 -28.73 -1.07
C LEU A 4 -23.60 -27.26 -1.47
N GLN A 5 -24.06 -26.42 -0.55
CA GLN A 5 -23.47 -25.15 -0.10
C GLN A 5 -22.74 -24.33 -1.18
N SER A 6 -23.44 -23.29 -1.63
CA SER A 6 -22.86 -22.06 -2.14
C SER A 6 -21.85 -21.50 -1.13
N LEU A 7 -20.58 -21.41 -1.53
CA LEU A 7 -19.64 -20.48 -0.88
C LEU A 7 -19.48 -19.29 -1.82
N PHE A 8 -20.22 -18.26 -1.45
CA PHE A 8 -20.10 -16.90 -1.89
C PHE A 8 -18.64 -16.43 -1.73
N ASN A 9 -17.82 -16.51 -2.77
CA ASN A 9 -16.54 -15.79 -2.84
C ASN A 9 -16.82 -14.32 -3.18
N GLY A 10 -17.55 -13.67 -2.27
CA GLY A 10 -17.72 -12.23 -2.21
C GLY A 10 -17.31 -11.78 -0.82
N VAL A 11 -16.00 -11.68 -0.58
CA VAL A 11 -15.41 -10.98 0.56
C VAL A 11 -14.14 -10.33 0.04
N GLY A 12 -14.06 -8.99 0.13
CA GLY A 12 -12.85 -8.24 -0.20
C GLY A 12 -11.66 -8.79 0.58
N SER A 13 -10.43 -8.61 0.05
CA SER A 13 -9.19 -8.94 0.74
C SER A 13 -9.35 -8.65 2.22
N ALA A 14 -9.32 -9.68 3.06
CA ALA A 14 -9.37 -9.47 4.50
C ALA A 14 -8.16 -8.61 4.84
N MET A 15 -8.38 -7.31 5.10
CA MET A 15 -7.33 -6.31 5.32
C MET A 15 -6.30 -6.88 6.28
N ALA A 16 -5.19 -7.35 5.73
CA ALA A 16 -4.13 -7.97 6.49
C ALA A 16 -3.24 -6.86 7.05
N TYR A 17 -2.66 -7.11 8.22
CA TYR A 17 -1.84 -6.11 8.89
C TYR A 17 -0.49 -6.67 9.26
N GLU A 18 0.49 -5.79 9.28
CA GLU A 18 1.86 -6.05 9.72
C GLU A 18 2.16 -5.09 10.87
N THR A 19 2.73 -5.62 11.96
CA THR A 19 3.15 -4.80 13.10
C THR A 19 4.65 -4.61 13.03
N ILE A 20 5.11 -3.36 12.94
CA ILE A 20 6.52 -2.98 12.94
C ILE A 20 6.70 -1.98 14.09
N ASP A 21 7.64 -2.27 14.99
CA ASP A 21 7.92 -1.45 16.18
C ASP A 21 6.68 -1.11 17.04
N GLY A 22 5.73 -2.05 17.11
CA GLY A 22 4.49 -1.89 17.87
C GLY A 22 3.41 -1.06 17.17
N GLN A 23 3.68 -0.52 15.98
CA GLN A 23 2.70 0.16 15.15
C GLN A 23 2.15 -0.75 14.06
N LYS A 24 0.84 -0.67 13.84
CA LYS A 24 0.11 -1.49 12.89
C LYS A 24 0.04 -0.78 11.54
N TYR A 25 0.39 -1.51 10.49
CA TYR A 25 0.39 -1.05 9.11
C TYR A 25 -0.41 -1.99 8.23
N GLU A 26 -0.90 -1.47 7.10
CA GLU A 26 -1.57 -2.27 6.09
C GLU A 26 -0.54 -3.10 5.34
N LYS A 27 -0.75 -4.42 5.34
CA LYS A 27 0.21 -5.36 4.78
C LYS A 27 0.29 -5.26 3.26
N GLU A 28 -0.83 -5.07 2.56
CA GLU A 28 -0.84 -5.05 1.09
C GLU A 28 -0.08 -3.83 0.52
N LEU A 29 -0.26 -2.63 1.10
CA LEU A 29 0.54 -1.45 0.76
C LEU A 29 2.04 -1.65 1.02
N LEU A 30 2.42 -2.25 2.15
CA LEU A 30 3.84 -2.56 2.44
C LEU A 30 4.42 -3.57 1.44
N GLU A 31 3.65 -4.61 1.10
CA GLU A 31 4.07 -5.59 0.10
C GLU A 31 4.19 -4.98 -1.30
N LEU A 32 3.33 -4.04 -1.66
CA LEU A 32 3.41 -3.31 -2.92
C LEU A 32 4.75 -2.55 -2.99
N ALA A 33 5.07 -1.73 -1.99
CA ALA A 33 6.35 -1.01 -1.92
C ALA A 33 7.57 -1.96 -1.97
N ARG A 34 7.53 -3.09 -1.25
CA ARG A 34 8.62 -4.10 -1.25
C ARG A 34 8.82 -4.75 -2.62
N LYS A 35 7.74 -5.11 -3.33
CA LYS A 35 7.83 -5.72 -4.66
C LYS A 35 8.53 -4.80 -5.66
N HIS A 36 8.25 -3.50 -5.57
CA HIS A 36 8.87 -2.48 -6.42
C HIS A 36 10.38 -2.33 -6.16
N THR A 37 10.84 -2.48 -4.91
CA THR A 37 12.28 -2.43 -4.58
C THR A 37 13.08 -3.71 -4.86
N THR A 38 12.41 -4.84 -5.14
CA THR A 38 13.06 -6.15 -5.30
C THR A 38 13.19 -6.62 -6.75
N GLY A 39 12.64 -5.86 -7.71
CA GLY A 39 12.83 -6.08 -9.15
C GLY A 39 14.17 -5.55 -9.68
N LYS A 40 14.59 -5.97 -10.89
CA LYS A 40 15.88 -5.68 -11.55
C LYS A 40 16.19 -4.17 -11.86
N GLY A 41 15.60 -3.22 -11.14
CA GLY A 41 15.80 -1.78 -11.28
C GLY A 41 16.78 -1.18 -10.25
N GLU A 42 16.72 0.14 -10.05
CA GLU A 42 17.63 0.93 -9.19
C GLU A 42 17.40 0.77 -7.68
N GLY A 43 16.42 -0.06 -7.26
CA GLY A 43 16.03 -0.19 -5.86
C GLY A 43 15.25 1.02 -5.31
N LYS A 44 14.77 1.90 -6.19
CA LYS A 44 14.06 3.14 -5.86
C LYS A 44 12.64 3.10 -6.43
N LEU A 45 11.68 3.60 -5.66
CA LEU A 45 10.31 3.83 -6.12
C LEU A 45 10.26 4.90 -7.22
N SER A 46 9.63 4.54 -8.32
CA SER A 46 9.36 5.37 -9.50
C SER A 46 8.02 6.09 -9.37
N LYS A 47 7.75 7.02 -10.29
CA LYS A 47 6.49 7.79 -10.30
C LYS A 47 5.25 6.89 -10.43
N ASP A 48 5.29 5.92 -11.35
CA ASP A 48 4.21 4.96 -11.57
C ASP A 48 3.95 4.12 -10.31
N GLU A 49 5.00 3.68 -9.64
CA GLU A 49 4.91 2.86 -8.43
C GLU A 49 4.35 3.68 -7.25
N VAL A 50 4.69 4.97 -7.17
CA VAL A 50 4.04 5.91 -6.23
C VAL A 50 2.55 6.09 -6.56
N ALA A 51 2.19 6.25 -7.84
CA ALA A 51 0.79 6.37 -8.23
C ALA A 51 -0.02 5.12 -7.85
N ASP A 52 0.56 3.93 -8.02
CA ASP A 52 -0.07 2.66 -7.62
C ASP A 52 -0.28 2.57 -6.10
N LEU A 53 0.67 3.06 -5.28
CA LEU A 53 0.51 3.13 -3.83
C LEU A 53 -0.70 3.97 -3.41
N PHE A 54 -0.83 5.19 -3.94
CA PHE A 54 -1.96 6.06 -3.60
C PHE A 54 -3.28 5.53 -4.15
N LYS A 55 -3.28 4.92 -5.34
CA LYS A 55 -4.46 4.26 -5.90
C LYS A 55 -4.92 3.12 -4.99
N SER A 56 -4.00 2.28 -4.51
CA SER A 56 -4.32 1.20 -3.59
C SER A 56 -4.89 1.72 -2.27
N ALA A 57 -4.31 2.78 -1.71
CA ALA A 57 -4.80 3.41 -0.47
C ALA A 57 -6.16 4.11 -0.62
N GLN A 58 -6.59 4.42 -1.86
CA GLN A 58 -7.83 5.15 -2.16
C GLN A 58 -8.93 4.28 -2.79
N ASP A 59 -8.75 2.97 -2.88
CA ASP A 59 -9.70 2.07 -3.55
C ASP A 59 -11.03 1.92 -2.78
N GLY A 60 -11.06 2.39 -1.51
CA GLY A 60 -12.24 2.41 -0.64
C GLY A 60 -12.92 3.78 -0.53
N GLN A 61 -13.65 3.97 0.57
CA GLN A 61 -14.33 5.24 0.88
C GLN A 61 -13.36 6.25 1.50
N GLY A 62 -12.29 6.57 0.79
CA GLY A 62 -11.20 7.42 1.25
C GLY A 62 -10.11 6.66 2.01
N VAL A 63 -9.08 7.40 2.41
CA VAL A 63 -7.89 6.86 3.08
C VAL A 63 -8.12 6.81 4.59
N THR A 64 -7.93 5.65 5.19
CA THR A 64 -7.97 5.41 6.63
C THR A 64 -6.69 5.85 7.33
N ASP A 65 -6.75 5.99 8.66
CA ASP A 65 -5.56 6.30 9.46
C ASP A 65 -4.45 5.25 9.32
N THR A 66 -4.83 3.98 9.10
CA THR A 66 -3.86 2.88 8.94
C THR A 66 -3.17 2.96 7.57
N GLU A 67 -3.90 3.23 6.50
CA GLU A 67 -3.32 3.47 5.17
C GLU A 67 -2.40 4.69 5.18
N LYS A 68 -2.84 5.81 5.80
CA LYS A 68 -2.02 7.02 5.94
C LYS A 68 -0.75 6.77 6.74
N ALA A 69 -0.84 6.06 7.86
CA ALA A 69 0.35 5.65 8.63
C ALA A 69 1.29 4.76 7.82
N THR A 70 0.73 3.87 6.99
CA THR A 70 1.51 2.96 6.14
C THR A 70 2.24 3.72 5.03
N LEU A 71 1.57 4.65 4.35
CA LEU A 71 2.21 5.55 3.39
C LEU A 71 3.34 6.36 4.04
N GLY A 72 3.11 6.89 5.24
CA GLY A 72 4.16 7.59 6.02
C GLY A 72 5.36 6.70 6.34
N TYR A 73 5.11 5.44 6.72
CA TYR A 73 6.17 4.46 6.93
C TYR A 73 6.96 4.19 5.64
N ILE A 74 6.27 4.00 4.51
CA ILE A 74 6.91 3.76 3.21
C ILE A 74 7.83 4.94 2.86
N ARG A 75 7.35 6.17 3.02
CA ARG A 75 8.13 7.38 2.70
C ARG A 75 9.42 7.53 3.50
N ASN A 76 9.43 7.03 4.73
CA ASN A 76 10.58 7.12 5.64
C ASN A 76 11.57 5.97 5.48
N ASN A 77 11.14 4.82 4.94
CA ASN A 77 11.93 3.58 4.95
C ASN A 77 12.29 3.04 3.57
N PHE A 78 11.72 3.58 2.50
CA PHE A 78 12.00 3.19 1.12
C PHE A 78 12.72 4.31 0.40
N GLU A 79 13.59 3.94 -0.54
CA GLU A 79 14.20 4.91 -1.43
C GLU A 79 13.26 5.25 -2.59
N PHE A 80 13.31 6.50 -3.02
CA PHE A 80 12.53 7.03 -4.13
C PHE A 80 13.47 7.68 -5.14
N THR A 81 13.04 7.74 -6.40
CA THR A 81 13.61 8.73 -7.33
C THR A 81 13.21 10.14 -6.87
N ASP A 82 14.00 11.17 -7.18
CA ASP A 82 13.67 12.55 -6.81
C ASP A 82 12.29 13.01 -7.33
N ALA A 83 11.91 12.54 -8.52
CA ALA A 83 10.60 12.85 -9.09
C ALA A 83 9.47 12.14 -8.33
N ALA A 84 9.65 10.87 -7.97
CA ALA A 84 8.66 10.11 -7.22
C ALA A 84 8.50 10.65 -5.78
N ALA A 85 9.59 11.06 -5.13
CA ALA A 85 9.53 11.67 -3.79
C ALA A 85 8.70 12.95 -3.78
N LYS A 86 8.87 13.82 -4.78
CA LYS A 86 8.08 15.06 -4.92
C LYS A 86 6.60 14.77 -5.12
N ASP A 87 6.27 13.84 -6.01
CA ASP A 87 4.89 13.46 -6.28
C ASP A 87 4.26 12.81 -5.04
N PHE A 88 5.01 11.96 -4.33
CA PHE A 88 4.58 11.36 -3.08
C PHE A 88 4.26 12.44 -2.03
N ASP A 89 5.20 13.36 -1.77
CA ASP A 89 5.05 14.38 -0.73
C ASP A 89 3.86 15.31 -1.03
N ALA A 90 3.64 15.65 -2.31
CA ALA A 90 2.50 16.45 -2.75
C ALA A 90 1.16 15.72 -2.59
N ALA A 91 1.10 14.42 -2.90
CA ALA A 91 -0.12 13.61 -2.74
C ALA A 91 -0.42 13.33 -1.26
N PHE A 92 0.61 12.99 -0.47
CA PHE A 92 0.47 12.71 0.95
C PHE A 92 -0.02 13.92 1.74
N GLY A 93 0.43 15.13 1.39
CA GLY A 93 -0.02 16.37 2.02
C GLY A 93 -1.48 16.73 1.79
N GLN A 94 -2.16 16.04 0.86
CA GLN A 94 -3.59 16.24 0.57
C GLN A 94 -4.50 15.22 1.29
N LEU A 95 -3.92 14.21 1.94
CA LEU A 95 -4.61 13.23 2.79
C LEU A 95 -4.80 13.78 4.21
#